data_AF-A0A8J3I1E1-F1
#
_entry.id   AF-A0A8J3I1E1-F1
#
_cell.length_a   1.000
_cell.length_b   1.000
_cell.length_c   1.000
_cell.angle_alpha   90.00
_cell.angle_beta   90.00
_cell.angle_gamma   90.00
#
_symmetry.space_group_name_H-M   'P 1'
#
loop_
_entity.id
_entity.type
_entity.pdbx_description
1 polymer ?
#
loop_
_entity_poly.entity_id
_entity_poly.type
_entity_poly.pdbx_seq_one_letter_code
_entity_poly.pdbx_strand_id
1 'polypeptide(L)'
;MQGRQGREGEAWEKLASRKMAALNGTGKVPAIPQRPPGMTRIDQPPPTQRVGRPKREAPQPKRIRKFVFVGAAVLLICAVIAFFVGMNLFQGIAASSGPARTTTQFLTALSAKDYASAYSNLGPSITIQISQDEFARQGQADDKCYGPISDYPEVADSATSTDTSQTYTYNIKREGLKESYKWTITLQKDQDGTWKISDYGNDLGPRGLKNLPTCK
;
A
#
# COMPACT_ATOMS: atom_id res chain seq x y z
N MET A 1 34.66 -23.48 32.00
CA MET A 1 34.43 -23.94 30.62
C MET A 1 34.12 -22.74 29.74
N GLN A 2 34.42 -22.87 28.45
CA GLN A 2 34.49 -21.86 27.41
C GLN A 2 33.16 -21.17 27.08
N GLY A 3 33.22 -20.03 26.38
CA GLY A 3 32.07 -19.50 25.64
C GLY A 3 32.24 -18.07 25.13
N ARG A 4 33.10 -17.88 24.12
CA ARG A 4 33.36 -16.63 23.39
C ARG A 4 32.38 -16.51 22.23
N GLN A 5 31.69 -15.37 22.06
CA GLN A 5 31.08 -14.98 20.78
C GLN A 5 31.43 -13.53 20.45
N GLY A 6 32.21 -13.37 19.38
CA GLY A 6 32.57 -12.09 18.78
C GLY A 6 31.49 -11.63 17.80
N ARG A 7 31.28 -10.31 17.74
CA ARG A 7 30.47 -9.63 16.73
C ARG A 7 31.44 -8.99 15.73
N GLU A 8 31.62 -9.64 14.59
CA GLU A 8 32.23 -9.06 13.39
C GLU A 8 31.20 -8.15 12.71
N GLY A 9 31.56 -6.90 12.46
CA GLY A 9 30.66 -5.95 11.78
C GLY A 9 31.24 -4.57 11.44
N GLU A 10 32.42 -4.19 11.93
CA GLU A 10 32.92 -2.81 11.81
C GLU A 10 34.22 -2.64 11.00
N ALA A 11 34.48 -3.52 10.02
CA ALA A 11 35.76 -3.52 9.30
C ALA A 11 35.77 -2.74 7.96
N TRP A 12 34.61 -2.43 7.37
CA TRP A 12 34.56 -1.92 5.99
C TRP A 12 34.62 -0.39 5.83
N GLU A 13 34.37 0.39 6.89
CA GLU A 13 34.35 1.86 6.78
C GLU A 13 35.74 2.52 6.88
N LYS A 14 36.77 1.83 7.39
CA LYS A 14 38.08 2.45 7.67
C LYS A 14 39.09 2.43 6.51
N LEU A 15 38.81 1.76 5.39
CA LEU A 15 39.77 1.63 4.29
C LEU A 15 39.69 2.74 3.22
N ALA A 16 38.57 3.47 3.12
CA ALA A 16 38.41 4.52 2.11
C ALA A 16 39.20 5.80 2.45
N SER A 17 39.52 6.04 3.72
CA SER A 17 40.08 7.32 4.18
C SER A 17 41.61 7.41 4.17
N ARG A 18 42.34 6.33 3.84
CA ARG A 18 43.81 6.29 3.92
C ARG A 18 44.58 6.61 2.63
N LYS A 19 43.90 6.83 1.49
CA LYS A 19 44.58 6.92 0.18
C LYS A 19 44.94 8.33 -0.31
N MET A 20 44.85 9.37 0.51
CA MET A 20 45.10 10.76 0.09
C MET A 20 46.31 11.44 0.77
N ALA A 21 47.16 10.69 1.46
CA ALA A 21 48.31 11.24 2.19
C ALA A 21 49.64 10.64 1.72
N ALA A 22 50.03 10.92 0.47
CA ALA A 22 51.41 10.76 0.03
C ALA A 22 51.64 11.56 -1.25
N LEU A 23 52.12 12.79 -1.14
CA LEU A 23 52.81 13.55 -2.20
C LEU A 23 53.52 14.77 -1.58
N ASN A 24 54.36 14.55 -0.57
CA ASN A 24 55.37 15.53 -0.15
C ASN A 24 56.70 15.14 -0.78
N GLY A 25 56.86 15.52 -2.05
CA GLY A 25 58.11 15.44 -2.79
C GLY A 25 59.04 16.60 -2.42
N THR A 26 60.26 16.23 -2.05
CA THR A 26 61.40 17.05 -1.67
C THR A 26 61.71 18.20 -2.65
N GLY A 27 61.64 19.44 -2.15
CA GLY A 27 62.02 20.64 -2.89
C GLY A 27 63.53 20.75 -3.09
N LYS A 28 64.02 20.41 -4.28
CA LYS A 28 65.32 20.89 -4.76
C LYS A 28 65.08 22.19 -5.52
N VAL A 29 65.52 23.31 -4.95
CA VAL A 29 65.46 24.63 -5.61
C VAL A 29 66.51 24.64 -6.74
N PRO A 30 66.13 24.95 -7.99
CA PRO A 30 67.12 25.13 -9.06
C PRO A 30 67.99 26.36 -8.80
N ALA A 31 69.30 26.25 -9.04
CA ALA A 31 70.21 27.39 -8.96
C ALA A 31 69.84 28.44 -10.02
N ILE A 32 69.57 29.67 -9.58
CA ILE A 32 69.27 30.81 -10.47
C ILE A 32 70.61 31.27 -11.09
N PRO A 33 70.77 31.28 -12.42
CA PRO A 33 71.99 31.76 -13.05
C PRO A 33 72.17 33.27 -12.79
N GLN A 34 73.38 33.67 -12.39
CA GLN A 34 73.69 35.08 -12.18
C GLN A 34 73.75 35.84 -13.51
N ARG A 35 73.20 37.05 -13.51
CA ARG A 35 73.07 37.91 -14.69
C ARG A 35 74.44 38.49 -15.11
N PRO A 36 74.77 38.52 -16.41
CA PRO A 36 76.00 39.15 -16.91
C PRO A 36 76.05 40.67 -16.62
N PRO A 37 77.25 41.25 -16.38
CA PRO A 37 77.42 42.67 -16.12
C PRO A 37 77.07 43.53 -17.34
N GLY A 38 76.37 44.66 -17.14
CA GLY A 38 76.12 45.67 -18.17
C GLY A 38 74.67 45.81 -18.67
N MET A 39 73.73 45.00 -18.18
CA MET A 39 72.31 45.24 -18.47
C MET A 39 71.73 46.33 -17.56
N THR A 40 71.30 47.45 -18.14
CA THR A 40 70.51 48.48 -17.48
C THR A 40 69.20 47.92 -16.94
N ARG A 41 68.91 48.24 -15.68
CA ARG A 41 67.70 47.85 -14.97
C ARG A 41 66.50 48.58 -15.61
N ILE A 42 65.64 47.84 -16.31
CA ILE A 42 64.36 48.35 -16.78
C ILE A 42 63.40 48.27 -15.59
N ASP A 43 63.19 49.39 -14.89
CA ASP A 43 62.44 49.43 -13.62
C ASP A 43 60.92 49.38 -13.77
N GLN A 44 60.38 49.44 -14.99
CA GLN A 44 58.93 49.38 -15.16
C GLN A 44 58.54 48.60 -16.42
N PRO A 45 57.90 47.41 -16.27
CA PRO A 45 57.32 46.74 -17.42
C PRO A 45 56.16 47.58 -17.98
N PRO A 46 55.93 47.55 -19.30
CA PRO A 46 54.87 48.34 -19.93
C PRO A 46 53.49 47.98 -19.37
N PRO A 47 52.58 48.96 -19.22
CA PRO A 47 51.24 48.75 -18.68
C PRO A 47 50.46 47.83 -19.62
N THR A 48 50.40 46.55 -19.27
CA THR A 48 49.62 45.55 -19.99
C THR A 48 48.18 45.60 -19.52
N GLN A 49 47.24 45.72 -20.46
CA GLN A 49 45.81 45.72 -20.18
C GLN A 49 45.41 44.35 -19.63
N ARG A 50 44.99 44.30 -18.36
CA ARG A 50 44.51 43.07 -17.71
C ARG A 50 43.23 42.58 -18.40
N VAL A 51 43.35 41.51 -19.18
CA VAL A 51 42.18 40.73 -19.62
C VAL A 51 41.52 40.07 -18.41
N GLY A 52 40.19 40.21 -18.33
CA GLY A 52 39.38 39.67 -17.24
C GLY A 52 39.53 38.15 -17.14
N ARG A 53 39.97 37.66 -15.98
CA ARG A 53 40.06 36.23 -15.68
C ARG A 53 38.64 35.63 -15.74
N PRO A 54 38.39 34.51 -16.46
CA PRO A 54 37.10 33.84 -16.45
C PRO A 54 36.76 33.41 -15.02
N LYS A 55 35.59 33.84 -14.52
CA LYS A 55 35.06 33.41 -13.24
C LYS A 55 34.71 31.92 -13.35
N ARG A 56 35.37 31.09 -12.54
CA ARG A 56 35.04 29.67 -12.40
C ARG A 56 33.59 29.57 -11.89
N GLU A 57 32.73 28.95 -12.70
CA GLU A 57 31.35 28.68 -12.33
C GLU A 57 31.35 27.77 -11.09
N ALA A 58 30.69 28.21 -10.02
CA ALA A 58 30.59 27.43 -8.80
C ALA A 58 29.80 26.14 -9.07
N PRO A 59 30.19 24.99 -8.49
CA PRO A 59 29.46 23.74 -8.68
C PRO A 59 28.02 23.93 -8.20
N GLN A 60 27.05 23.76 -9.10
CA GLN A 60 25.64 23.91 -8.74
C GLN A 60 25.27 22.92 -7.63
N PRO A 61 24.60 23.38 -6.54
CA PRO A 61 24.22 22.50 -5.45
C PRO A 61 23.15 21.51 -5.91
N LYS A 62 23.37 20.24 -5.58
CA LYS A 62 22.58 19.05 -5.94
C LYS A 62 21.08 19.23 -5.71
N ARG A 63 20.35 19.61 -6.77
CA ARG A 63 18.87 19.71 -6.80
C ARG A 63 18.15 18.37 -6.58
N ILE A 64 18.85 17.24 -6.77
CA ILE A 64 18.27 15.89 -6.69
C ILE A 64 17.75 15.56 -5.28
N ARG A 65 18.43 16.01 -4.21
CA ARG A 65 17.96 15.76 -2.83
C ARG A 65 16.61 16.42 -2.58
N LYS A 66 16.38 17.62 -3.11
CA LYS A 66 15.10 18.34 -2.98
C LYS A 66 13.97 17.62 -3.73
N PHE A 67 14.24 17.08 -4.92
CA PHE A 67 13.23 16.30 -5.67
C PHE A 67 12.87 14.97 -5.00
N VAL A 68 13.84 14.28 -4.38
CA VAL A 68 13.55 13.05 -3.61
C VAL A 68 12.72 13.36 -2.37
N PHE A 69 13.01 14.45 -1.65
CA PHE A 69 12.20 14.87 -0.50
C PHE A 69 10.78 15.30 -0.91
N VAL A 70 10.62 15.99 -2.04
CA VAL A 70 9.29 16.36 -2.57
C VAL A 70 8.52 15.12 -3.01
N GLY A 71 9.15 14.18 -3.71
CA GLY A 71 8.51 12.93 -4.11
C GLY A 71 8.07 12.08 -2.91
N ALA A 72 8.93 11.94 -1.90
CA ALA A 72 8.60 11.23 -0.67
C ALA A 72 7.46 11.91 0.10
N ALA A 73 7.44 13.24 0.19
CA ALA A 73 6.38 13.99 0.84
C ALA A 73 5.03 13.82 0.13
N VAL A 74 5.00 13.86 -1.21
CA VAL A 74 3.77 13.63 -1.99
C VAL A 74 3.25 12.21 -1.78
N LEU A 75 4.13 11.20 -1.79
CA LEU A 75 3.74 9.80 -1.55
C LEU A 75 3.17 9.60 -0.14
N LEU A 76 3.77 10.25 0.87
CA LEU A 76 3.28 10.23 2.25
C LEU A 76 1.92 10.92 2.38
N ILE A 77 1.73 12.07 1.71
CA ILE A 77 0.45 12.78 1.68
C ILE A 77 -0.61 11.93 0.98
N CYS A 78 -0.31 11.30 -0.15
CA CYS A 78 -1.24 10.40 -0.84
C CYS A 78 -1.60 9.18 0.02
N ALA A 79 -0.64 8.58 0.73
CA ALA A 79 -0.89 7.46 1.62
C ALA A 79 -1.76 7.87 2.82
N VAL A 80 -1.52 9.05 3.40
CA VAL A 80 -2.35 9.61 4.47
C VAL A 80 -3.75 9.92 3.96
N ILE A 81 -3.91 10.54 2.79
CA ILE A 81 -5.23 10.81 2.20
C ILE A 81 -5.98 9.51 1.90
N ALA A 82 -5.33 8.51 1.29
CA ALA A 82 -5.94 7.20 1.03
C ALA A 82 -6.37 6.51 2.33
N PHE A 83 -5.55 6.58 3.38
CA PHE A 83 -5.87 6.03 4.70
C PHE A 83 -7.04 6.79 5.37
N PHE A 84 -7.05 8.12 5.33
CA PHE A 84 -8.14 8.93 5.87
C PHE A 84 -9.45 8.76 5.10
N VAL A 85 -9.41 8.65 3.77
CA VAL A 85 -10.60 8.36 2.94
C VAL A 85 -11.12 6.95 3.24
N GLY A 86 -10.23 5.96 3.36
CA GLY A 86 -10.58 4.59 3.77
C GLY A 86 -11.25 4.55 5.15
N MET A 87 -10.72 5.28 6.14
CA MET A 87 -11.33 5.35 7.47
C MET A 87 -12.66 6.13 7.48
N ASN A 88 -12.81 7.20 6.70
CA ASN A 88 -14.06 7.97 6.63
C ASN A 88 -15.17 7.20 5.89
N LEU A 89 -14.83 6.38 4.89
CA LEU A 89 -15.75 5.39 4.32
C LEU A 89 -16.19 4.38 5.39
N PHE A 90 -15.25 3.88 6.19
CA PHE A 90 -15.54 2.91 7.25
C PHE A 90 -16.38 3.50 8.40
N GLN A 91 -16.19 4.78 8.76
CA GLN A 91 -16.93 5.45 9.84
C GLN A 91 -18.27 6.04 9.39
N GLY A 92 -18.35 6.59 8.17
CA GLY A 92 -19.65 6.95 7.56
C GLY A 92 -20.57 5.74 7.47
N ILE A 93 -19.95 4.56 7.26
CA ILE A 93 -20.36 3.18 7.55
C ILE A 93 -21.32 2.91 8.73
N ALA A 94 -20.88 3.35 9.90
CA ALA A 94 -21.38 2.85 11.19
C ALA A 94 -22.55 3.65 11.75
N ALA A 95 -22.78 4.87 11.23
CA ALA A 95 -23.75 5.81 11.82
C ALA A 95 -25.22 5.60 11.35
N SER A 96 -25.46 4.70 10.40
CA SER A 96 -26.82 4.24 10.07
C SER A 96 -26.80 2.74 9.87
N SER A 97 -26.78 1.98 10.96
CA SER A 97 -26.82 0.52 11.01
C SER A 97 -28.19 0.00 10.56
N GLY A 98 -28.63 0.35 9.35
CA GLY A 98 -29.81 -0.24 8.76
C GLY A 98 -29.49 -1.67 8.30
N PRO A 99 -30.46 -2.59 8.35
CA PRO A 99 -30.26 -3.97 7.89
C PRO A 99 -29.85 -4.04 6.40
N ALA A 100 -30.45 -3.23 5.52
CA ALA A 100 -30.03 -3.13 4.11
C ALA A 100 -28.55 -2.73 3.96
N ARG A 101 -28.05 -1.89 4.87
CA ARG A 101 -26.66 -1.43 4.86
C ARG A 101 -25.71 -2.55 5.23
N THR A 102 -26.00 -3.29 6.31
CA THR A 102 -25.21 -4.47 6.71
C THR A 102 -25.13 -5.49 5.58
N THR A 103 -26.25 -5.76 4.91
CA THR A 103 -26.26 -6.70 3.76
C THR A 103 -25.43 -6.19 2.60
N THR A 104 -25.54 -4.90 2.28
CA THR A 104 -24.74 -4.26 1.22
C THR A 104 -23.25 -4.34 1.53
N GLN A 105 -22.84 -4.09 2.78
CA GLN A 105 -21.45 -4.24 3.21
C GLN A 105 -20.95 -5.67 3.06
N PHE A 106 -21.76 -6.65 3.47
CA PHE A 106 -21.43 -8.06 3.33
C PHE A 106 -21.24 -8.46 1.86
N LEU A 107 -22.19 -8.13 0.99
CA LEU A 107 -22.11 -8.42 -0.45
C LEU A 107 -20.95 -7.69 -1.12
N THR A 108 -20.69 -6.43 -0.75
CA THR A 108 -19.54 -5.67 -1.25
C THR A 108 -18.23 -6.35 -0.85
N ALA A 109 -18.09 -6.76 0.42
CA ALA A 109 -16.91 -7.45 0.91
C ALA A 109 -16.70 -8.79 0.19
N LEU A 110 -17.76 -9.56 -0.06
CA LEU A 110 -17.70 -10.79 -0.84
C LEU A 110 -17.26 -10.53 -2.29
N SER A 111 -17.82 -9.51 -2.95
CA SER A 111 -17.42 -9.14 -4.32
C SER A 111 -15.94 -8.71 -4.41
N ALA A 112 -15.42 -8.10 -3.34
CA ALA A 112 -14.03 -7.68 -3.22
C ALA A 112 -13.08 -8.81 -2.74
N LYS A 113 -13.59 -10.03 -2.51
CA LYS A 113 -12.87 -11.17 -1.93
C LYS A 113 -12.30 -10.90 -0.53
N ASP A 114 -12.88 -9.95 0.18
CA ASP A 114 -12.54 -9.64 1.57
C ASP A 114 -13.45 -10.42 2.53
N TYR A 115 -13.12 -11.70 2.71
CA TYR A 115 -13.89 -12.60 3.57
C TYR A 115 -13.77 -12.23 5.06
N ALA A 116 -12.71 -11.53 5.47
CA ALA A 116 -12.57 -11.07 6.85
C ALA A 116 -13.60 -9.97 7.16
N SER A 117 -13.71 -8.98 6.27
CA SER A 117 -14.75 -7.94 6.39
C SER A 117 -16.15 -8.54 6.26
N ALA A 118 -16.37 -9.48 5.33
CA ALA A 118 -17.66 -10.18 5.22
C ALA A 118 -18.01 -10.92 6.52
N TYR A 119 -17.08 -11.67 7.10
CA TYR A 119 -17.28 -12.39 8.36
C TYR A 119 -17.63 -11.45 9.53
N SER A 120 -17.06 -10.25 9.58
CA SER A 120 -17.38 -9.26 10.63
C SER A 120 -18.85 -8.79 10.62
N ASN A 121 -19.55 -8.93 9.49
CA ASN A 121 -20.97 -8.60 9.35
C ASN A 121 -21.90 -9.75 9.77
N LEU A 122 -21.34 -10.94 10.02
CA LEU A 122 -22.09 -12.11 10.48
C LEU A 122 -22.43 -11.99 11.97
N GLY A 123 -23.57 -12.57 12.34
CA GLY A 123 -24.06 -12.64 13.70
C GLY A 123 -23.65 -13.93 14.41
N PRO A 124 -23.88 -13.98 15.74
CA PRO A 124 -23.50 -15.13 16.57
C PRO A 124 -24.09 -16.46 16.09
N SER A 125 -25.30 -16.45 15.50
CA SER A 125 -25.95 -17.65 14.97
C SER A 125 -25.08 -18.40 13.97
N ILE A 126 -24.23 -17.70 13.21
CA ILE A 126 -23.31 -18.27 12.23
C ILE A 126 -21.91 -18.41 12.82
N THR A 127 -21.38 -17.36 13.46
CA THR A 127 -19.97 -17.35 13.92
C THR A 127 -19.68 -18.33 15.05
N ILE A 128 -20.71 -18.87 15.73
CA ILE A 128 -20.57 -19.97 16.68
C ILE A 128 -20.35 -21.31 15.94
N GLN A 129 -20.90 -21.46 14.74
CA GLN A 129 -20.88 -22.71 13.96
C GLN A 129 -19.67 -22.80 13.03
N ILE A 130 -19.27 -21.68 12.43
CA ILE A 130 -18.18 -21.62 11.46
C ILE A 130 -17.15 -20.58 11.90
N SER A 131 -15.88 -20.96 11.85
CA SER A 131 -14.77 -20.04 12.11
C SER A 131 -14.53 -19.11 10.92
N GLN A 132 -13.87 -17.98 11.16
CA GLN A 132 -13.49 -17.04 10.08
C GLN A 132 -12.65 -17.72 8.99
N ASP A 133 -11.69 -18.56 9.36
CA ASP A 133 -10.82 -19.27 8.41
C ASP A 133 -11.61 -20.28 7.57
N GLU A 134 -12.59 -20.95 8.17
CA GLU A 134 -13.46 -21.88 7.44
C GLU A 134 -14.41 -21.14 6.49
N PHE A 135 -15.00 -20.04 6.94
CA PHE A 135 -15.80 -19.17 6.09
C PHE A 135 -15.00 -18.64 4.89
N ALA A 136 -13.77 -18.18 5.13
CA ALA A 136 -12.89 -17.71 4.07
C ALA A 136 -12.53 -18.83 3.09
N ARG A 137 -12.23 -20.04 3.58
CA ARG A 137 -11.95 -21.20 2.71
C ARG A 137 -13.14 -21.57 1.82
N GLN A 138 -14.37 -21.53 2.37
CA GLN A 138 -15.59 -21.79 1.59
C GLN A 138 -15.74 -20.75 0.47
N GLY A 139 -15.66 -19.46 0.81
CA GLY A 139 -15.79 -18.39 -0.18
C GLY A 139 -14.70 -18.43 -1.26
N GLN A 140 -13.46 -18.76 -0.88
CA GLN A 140 -12.36 -18.94 -1.83
C GLN A 140 -12.58 -20.14 -2.77
N ALA A 141 -13.12 -21.24 -2.25
CA ALA A 141 -13.44 -22.42 -3.05
C ALA A 141 -14.54 -22.09 -4.08
N ASP A 142 -15.58 -21.36 -3.67
CA ASP A 142 -16.64 -20.91 -4.56
C ASP A 142 -16.14 -19.92 -5.60
N ASP A 143 -15.31 -18.96 -5.22
CA ASP A 143 -14.73 -18.01 -6.16
C ASP A 143 -13.78 -18.68 -7.15
N LYS A 144 -13.07 -19.74 -6.72
CA LYS A 144 -12.24 -20.55 -7.61
C LYS A 144 -13.09 -21.34 -8.62
N CYS A 145 -14.24 -21.84 -8.18
CA CYS A 145 -15.11 -22.67 -9.03
C CYS A 145 -16.00 -21.85 -9.96
N TYR A 146 -16.64 -20.82 -9.44
CA TYR A 146 -17.69 -20.06 -10.11
C TYR A 146 -17.27 -18.63 -10.46
N GLY A 147 -16.07 -18.21 -10.09
CA GLY A 147 -15.61 -16.83 -10.22
C GLY A 147 -16.15 -15.93 -9.10
N PRO A 148 -15.58 -14.72 -8.96
CA PRO A 148 -16.06 -13.73 -8.00
C PRO A 148 -17.48 -13.27 -8.34
N ILE A 149 -18.15 -12.70 -7.34
CA ILE A 149 -19.41 -12.00 -7.54
C ILE A 149 -19.14 -10.72 -8.35
N SER A 150 -19.81 -10.62 -9.49
CA SER A 150 -19.73 -9.48 -10.41
C SER A 150 -20.89 -8.50 -10.26
N ASP A 151 -22.06 -9.00 -9.86
CA ASP A 151 -23.28 -8.20 -9.72
C ASP A 151 -24.24 -8.84 -8.70
N TYR A 152 -25.04 -8.02 -8.02
CA TYR A 152 -25.95 -8.45 -6.94
C TYR A 152 -27.18 -7.54 -6.77
N PRO A 153 -27.98 -7.27 -7.82
CA PRO A 153 -29.20 -6.47 -7.66
C PRO A 153 -30.18 -7.09 -6.66
N GLU A 154 -30.74 -6.26 -5.79
CA GLU A 154 -31.83 -6.65 -4.90
C GLU A 154 -33.10 -6.95 -5.71
N VAL A 155 -33.80 -8.02 -5.35
CA VAL A 155 -35.10 -8.33 -5.93
C VAL A 155 -36.13 -7.35 -5.35
N ALA A 156 -36.77 -6.58 -6.23
CA ALA A 156 -37.82 -5.63 -5.85
C ALA A 156 -38.90 -6.30 -5.00
N ASP A 157 -39.37 -5.60 -3.96
CA ASP A 157 -40.40 -6.04 -3.02
C ASP A 157 -40.10 -7.38 -2.30
N SER A 158 -38.83 -7.80 -2.26
CA SER A 158 -38.43 -9.04 -1.58
C SER A 158 -38.16 -8.86 -0.07
N ALA A 159 -38.10 -7.62 0.40
CA ALA A 159 -37.80 -7.32 1.78
C ALA A 159 -38.97 -7.71 2.69
N THR A 160 -38.75 -8.68 3.58
CA THR A 160 -39.71 -9.03 4.64
C THR A 160 -39.15 -8.61 5.99
N SER A 161 -39.87 -7.77 6.72
CA SER A 161 -39.45 -7.26 8.03
C SER A 161 -40.38 -7.75 9.14
N THR A 162 -39.78 -8.13 10.25
CA THR A 162 -40.41 -8.25 11.57
C THR A 162 -39.76 -7.24 12.52
N ASP A 163 -40.18 -7.19 13.79
CA ASP A 163 -39.65 -6.24 14.77
C ASP A 163 -38.13 -6.38 15.03
N THR A 164 -37.59 -7.58 14.84
CA THR A 164 -36.20 -7.91 15.17
C THR A 164 -35.45 -8.65 14.08
N SER A 165 -36.11 -8.97 12.96
CA SER A 165 -35.50 -9.68 11.84
C SER A 165 -35.91 -9.07 10.52
N GLN A 166 -34.99 -9.05 9.55
CA GLN A 166 -35.30 -8.63 8.21
C GLN A 166 -34.61 -9.52 7.19
N THR A 167 -35.35 -9.92 6.16
CA THR A 167 -34.85 -10.78 5.10
C THR A 167 -34.87 -10.04 3.77
N TYR A 168 -33.83 -10.22 2.98
CA TYR A 168 -33.68 -9.65 1.64
C TYR A 168 -33.34 -10.75 0.66
N THR A 169 -33.80 -10.62 -0.58
CA THR A 169 -33.40 -11.53 -1.67
C THR A 169 -32.64 -10.77 -2.74
N TYR A 170 -31.49 -11.29 -3.14
CA TYR A 170 -30.63 -10.73 -4.18
C TYR A 170 -30.52 -11.69 -5.36
N ASN A 171 -30.38 -11.14 -6.57
CA ASN A 171 -30.00 -11.91 -7.75
C ASN A 171 -28.48 -11.80 -7.92
N ILE A 172 -27.75 -12.86 -7.61
CA ILE A 172 -26.29 -12.88 -7.64
C ILE A 172 -25.81 -13.35 -9.00
N LYS A 173 -24.86 -12.61 -9.57
CA LYS A 173 -24.16 -12.98 -10.80
C LYS A 173 -22.67 -13.15 -10.50
N ARG A 174 -22.13 -14.33 -10.81
CA ARG A 174 -20.69 -14.61 -10.74
C ARG A 174 -20.09 -14.70 -12.14
N GLU A 175 -18.82 -14.33 -12.28
CA GLU A 175 -18.16 -14.27 -13.59
C GLU A 175 -18.09 -15.62 -14.31
N GLY A 176 -17.95 -16.72 -13.58
CA GLY A 176 -17.89 -18.07 -14.11
C GLY A 176 -19.25 -18.72 -14.36
N LEU A 177 -20.35 -18.02 -14.07
CA LEU A 177 -21.72 -18.50 -14.28
C LEU A 177 -22.41 -17.71 -15.40
N LYS A 178 -23.16 -18.42 -16.25
CA LYS A 178 -23.98 -17.80 -17.30
C LYS A 178 -25.29 -17.23 -16.76
N GLU A 179 -25.81 -17.84 -15.72
CA GLU A 179 -27.10 -17.51 -15.12
C GLU A 179 -26.90 -16.92 -13.72
N SER A 180 -27.73 -15.94 -13.37
CA SER A 180 -27.82 -15.43 -12.01
C SER A 180 -28.68 -16.35 -11.14
N TYR A 181 -28.40 -16.41 -9.85
CA TYR A 181 -29.17 -17.19 -8.88
C TYR A 181 -29.70 -16.31 -7.75
N LYS A 182 -30.80 -16.75 -7.16
CA LYS A 182 -31.38 -16.04 -6.01
C LYS A 182 -30.64 -16.42 -4.74
N TRP A 183 -30.30 -15.41 -3.95
CA TRP A 183 -29.68 -15.55 -2.65
C TRP A 183 -30.46 -14.77 -1.61
N THR A 184 -30.98 -15.48 -0.61
CA THR A 184 -31.75 -14.90 0.48
C THR A 184 -30.86 -14.74 1.70
N ILE A 185 -30.80 -13.53 2.24
CA ILE A 185 -30.02 -13.16 3.40
C ILE A 185 -30.97 -12.64 4.48
N THR A 186 -30.92 -13.26 5.64
CA THR A 186 -31.68 -12.88 6.83
C THR A 186 -30.76 -12.20 7.83
N LEU A 187 -31.24 -11.09 8.35
CA LEU A 187 -30.59 -10.30 9.38
C LEU A 187 -31.41 -10.36 10.64
N GLN A 188 -30.70 -10.25 11.75
CA GLN A 188 -31.28 -10.15 13.07
C GLN A 188 -30.66 -8.96 13.78
N LYS A 189 -31.52 -8.23 14.49
CA LYS A 189 -31.10 -7.14 15.37
C LYS A 189 -30.56 -7.75 16.67
N ASP A 190 -29.32 -7.45 16.97
CA ASP A 190 -28.64 -7.87 18.19
C ASP A 190 -29.10 -7.05 19.40
N GLN A 191 -28.73 -7.48 20.60
CA GLN A 191 -29.09 -6.82 21.87
C GLN A 191 -28.59 -5.37 21.93
N ASP A 192 -27.44 -5.10 21.31
CA ASP A 192 -26.85 -3.75 21.21
C ASP A 192 -27.53 -2.88 20.12
N GLY A 193 -28.59 -3.38 19.49
CA GLY A 193 -29.32 -2.71 18.43
C GLY A 193 -28.62 -2.70 17.07
N THR A 194 -27.48 -3.38 16.95
CA THR A 194 -26.76 -3.55 15.68
C THR A 194 -27.40 -4.64 14.84
N TRP A 195 -27.37 -4.49 13.52
CA TRP A 195 -27.88 -5.52 12.60
C TRP A 195 -26.76 -6.41 12.13
N LYS A 196 -26.95 -7.72 12.26
CA LYS A 196 -26.01 -8.75 11.83
C LYS A 196 -26.72 -9.78 10.96
N ILE A 197 -25.99 -10.40 10.05
CA ILE A 197 -26.53 -11.49 9.22
C ILE A 197 -26.66 -12.72 10.11
N SER A 198 -27.89 -13.19 10.28
CA SER A 198 -28.18 -14.38 11.10
C SER A 198 -28.27 -15.66 10.27
N ASP A 199 -28.59 -15.53 8.97
CA ASP A 199 -28.61 -16.63 8.02
C ASP A 199 -28.33 -16.08 6.61
N TYR A 200 -27.45 -16.73 5.86
CA TYR A 200 -27.29 -16.53 4.42
C TYR A 200 -27.61 -17.82 3.65
N GLY A 201 -28.15 -18.84 4.33
CA GLY A 201 -28.20 -20.19 3.83
C GLY A 201 -26.80 -20.79 3.82
N ASN A 202 -26.63 -21.96 4.45
CA ASN A 202 -25.41 -22.80 4.66
C ASN A 202 -24.22 -22.84 3.63
N ASP A 203 -24.23 -22.12 2.51
CA ASP A 203 -23.21 -22.09 1.48
C ASP A 203 -23.22 -20.73 0.73
N LEU A 204 -22.04 -20.22 0.32
CA LEU A 204 -21.89 -18.97 -0.44
C LEU A 204 -22.05 -19.19 -1.96
N GLY A 205 -22.12 -20.46 -2.37
CA GLY A 205 -22.25 -20.90 -3.74
C GLY A 205 -23.66 -20.76 -4.34
N PRO A 206 -23.76 -20.96 -5.66
CA PRO A 206 -25.02 -20.91 -6.40
C PRO A 206 -25.99 -22.04 -6.01
N ARG A 207 -27.18 -21.67 -5.53
CA ARG A 207 -28.24 -22.62 -5.18
C ARG A 207 -29.33 -22.68 -6.24
N GLY A 208 -29.85 -23.89 -6.46
CA GLY A 208 -31.00 -24.12 -7.35
C GLY A 208 -30.70 -24.02 -8.85
N LEU A 209 -29.45 -23.75 -9.24
CA LEU A 209 -29.03 -23.84 -10.64
C LEU A 209 -28.84 -25.31 -11.04
N LYS A 210 -29.49 -25.72 -12.13
CA LYS A 210 -29.45 -27.11 -12.63
C LYS A 210 -28.17 -27.43 -13.40
N ASN A 211 -27.48 -26.41 -13.92
CA ASN A 211 -26.34 -26.55 -14.82
C ASN A 211 -25.10 -25.85 -14.25
N LEU A 212 -24.66 -26.28 -13.06
CA LEU A 212 -23.43 -25.76 -12.47
C LEU A 212 -22.20 -26.32 -13.18
N PRO A 213 -21.19 -25.49 -13.49
CA PRO A 213 -19.93 -25.99 -13.99
C PRO A 213 -19.29 -26.90 -12.95
N THR A 214 -18.70 -28.01 -13.39
CA THR A 214 -17.93 -28.88 -12.49
C THR A 214 -16.65 -28.17 -12.05
N CYS A 215 -16.53 -27.93 -10.75
CA CYS A 215 -15.31 -27.39 -10.14
C CYS A 215 -14.14 -28.34 -10.44
N LYS A 216 -13.07 -27.83 -11.06
CA LYS A 216 -11.84 -28.60 -11.36
C LYS A 216 -10.78 -28.41 -10.29
#